data_AF-A0A1H3JRZ1-F1
#
_entry.id   AF-A0A1H3JRZ1-F1
#
_cell.length_a   1.000
_cell.length_b   1.000
_cell.length_c   1.000
_cell.angle_alpha   90.00
_cell.angle_beta   90.00
_cell.angle_gamma   90.00
#
_symmetry.space_group_name_H-M   'P 1'
#
loop_
_entity.id
_entity.type
_entity.pdbx_description
1 polymer ?
#
loop_
_entity_poly.entity_id
_entity_poly.type
_entity_poly.pdbx_seq_one_letter_code
_entity_poly.pdbx_strand_id
1 'polypeptide(L)'
;MKIVHVYDIETGAYIEDRLFYPIYEDVVNGDGEVIGLNEIYKDIPENSTELPLPQPNWKPVFQDGKWVETITQEELDELNKPKPQEPTELEKLRDQVEFLAKQVADLELGKTE
;
A
#
# COMPACT_ATOMS: atom_id res chain seq x y z
N MET A 1 -12.29 14.87 -13.06
CA MET A 1 -11.76 13.78 -12.21
C MET A 1 -10.57 14.34 -11.46
N LYS A 2 -10.46 14.06 -10.16
CA LYS A 2 -9.35 14.52 -9.31
C LYS A 2 -8.73 13.33 -8.59
N ILE A 3 -7.40 13.33 -8.49
CA ILE A 3 -6.67 12.43 -7.59
C ILE A 3 -6.17 13.31 -6.45
N VAL A 4 -6.43 12.88 -5.22
CA VAL A 4 -5.87 13.49 -4.02
C VAL A 4 -5.04 12.45 -3.28
N HIS A 5 -3.92 12.89 -2.74
CA HIS A 5 -3.02 12.10 -1.93
C HIS A 5 -3.39 12.32 -0.46
N VAL A 6 -3.89 11.26 0.19
CA VAL A 6 -4.32 11.30 1.59
C VAL A 6 -3.11 11.03 2.48
N TYR A 7 -2.99 11.81 3.56
CA TYR A 7 -1.96 11.62 4.57
C TYR A 7 -2.56 11.45 5.96
N ASP A 8 -1.84 10.76 6.83
CA ASP A 8 -2.16 10.68 8.25
C ASP A 8 -1.99 12.06 8.90
N ILE A 9 -3.00 12.54 9.62
CA ILE A 9 -3.02 13.91 10.17
C ILE A 9 -1.94 14.12 11.23
N GLU A 10 -1.62 13.08 12.01
CA GLU A 10 -0.69 13.19 13.12
C GLU A 10 0.76 13.12 12.66
N THR A 11 1.05 12.25 11.70
CA THR A 11 2.41 11.94 11.26
C THR A 11 2.78 12.55 9.91
N GLY A 12 1.79 12.97 9.12
CA GLY A 12 1.96 13.37 7.73
C GLY A 12 2.21 12.21 6.77
N ALA A 13 2.28 10.97 7.25
CA ALA A 13 2.61 9.82 6.41
C ALA A 13 1.58 9.62 5.29
N TYR A 14 2.04 9.40 4.06
CA TYR A 14 1.13 9.04 2.97
C TYR A 14 0.36 7.75 3.29
N ILE A 15 -0.93 7.76 2.99
CA ILE A 15 -1.83 6.62 3.17
C ILE A 15 -2.19 6.03 1.81
N GLU A 16 -2.84 6.82 0.95
CA GLU A 16 -3.39 6.34 -0.32
C GLU A 16 -3.73 7.48 -1.29
N ASP A 17 -3.87 7.11 -2.56
CA ASP A 17 -4.47 7.94 -3.59
C ASP A 17 -5.98 7.71 -3.62
N ARG A 18 -6.76 8.78 -3.55
CA ARG A 18 -8.21 8.73 -3.74
C ARG A 18 -8.65 9.43 -5.00
N LEU A 19 -9.50 8.76 -5.75
CA LEU A 19 -10.08 9.25 -7.00
C LEU A 19 -11.47 9.80 -6.76
N PHE A 20 -11.68 11.07 -7.13
CA PHE A 20 -12.98 11.72 -7.05
C PHE A 20 -13.50 12.06 -8.45
N TYR A 21 -14.74 11.65 -8.70
CA TYR A 21 -15.47 12.02 -9.90
C TYR A 21 -16.33 13.26 -9.61
N PRO A 22 -16.40 14.21 -10.56
CA PRO A 22 -17.29 15.34 -10.42
C PRO A 22 -18.74 14.86 -10.44
N ILE A 23 -19.56 15.50 -9.62
CA ILE A 23 -21.01 15.53 -9.74
C ILE A 23 -21.35 16.84 -10.43
N TYR A 24 -22.30 16.80 -11.35
CA TYR A 24 -22.77 17.97 -12.08
C TYR A 24 -24.06 18.48 -11.45
N GLU A 25 -24.08 19.76 -11.09
CA GLU A 25 -25.29 20.45 -10.65
C GLU A 25 -25.66 21.54 -11.66
N ASP A 26 -26.95 21.65 -11.97
CA ASP A 26 -27.46 22.64 -12.90
C ASP A 26 -27.28 24.05 -12.32
N VAL A 27 -26.71 24.94 -13.12
CA VAL A 27 -26.67 26.37 -12.84
C VAL A 27 -27.89 26.99 -13.49
N VAL A 28 -28.75 27.61 -12.68
CA VAL A 28 -30.05 28.15 -13.12
C VAL A 28 -30.03 29.68 -13.05
N ASN A 29 -30.58 30.35 -14.07
CA ASN A 29 -30.74 31.81 -14.08
C ASN A 29 -31.97 32.25 -13.25
N GLY A 30 -32.22 33.56 -13.15
CA GLY A 30 -33.34 34.11 -12.38
C GLY A 30 -34.74 33.67 -12.88
N ASP A 31 -34.84 33.22 -14.12
CA ASP A 31 -36.09 32.77 -14.76
C ASP A 31 -36.31 31.25 -14.66
N GLY A 32 -35.39 30.53 -14.00
CA GLY A 32 -35.49 29.08 -13.84
C GLY A 32 -34.90 28.25 -14.99
N GLU A 33 -34.22 28.88 -15.96
CA GLU A 33 -33.59 28.17 -17.07
C GLU A 33 -32.18 27.69 -16.70
N VAL A 34 -31.86 26.44 -17.06
CA VAL A 34 -30.52 25.88 -16.90
C VAL A 34 -29.57 26.55 -17.91
N ILE A 35 -28.62 27.32 -17.40
CA ILE A 35 -27.63 28.07 -18.19
C ILE A 35 -26.24 27.43 -18.18
N GLY A 36 -26.03 26.37 -17.41
CA GLY A 36 -24.76 25.67 -17.36
C GLY A 36 -24.75 24.51 -16.38
N LEU A 37 -23.60 23.84 -16.30
CA LEU A 37 -23.32 22.78 -15.34
C LEU A 37 -22.13 23.19 -14.48
N ASN A 38 -22.26 23.06 -13.17
CA ASN A 38 -21.17 23.25 -12.23
C ASN A 38 -20.58 21.91 -11.82
N GLU A 39 -19.26 21.77 -11.87
CA GLU A 39 -18.56 20.58 -11.38
C GLU A 39 -18.33 20.68 -9.87
N ILE A 40 -18.83 19.70 -9.13
CA ILE A 40 -18.72 19.62 -7.68
C ILE A 40 -18.06 18.31 -7.30
N TYR A 41 -17.00 18.39 -6.50
CA TYR A 41 -16.35 17.23 -5.91
C TYR A 41 -16.77 17.14 -4.44
N LYS A 42 -17.59 16.14 -4.11
CA LYS A 42 -18.07 15.90 -2.75
C LYS A 42 -17.12 14.97 -2.01
N ASP A 43 -17.11 15.08 -0.68
CA ASP A 43 -16.43 14.16 0.24
C ASP A 43 -14.90 14.07 0.09
N ILE A 44 -14.24 15.13 -0.42
CA ILE A 44 -12.77 15.22 -0.41
C ILE A 44 -12.30 15.36 1.06
N PRO A 45 -11.40 14.47 1.55
CA PRO A 45 -10.89 14.55 2.92
C PRO A 45 -10.06 15.81 3.16
N GLU A 46 -10.15 16.39 4.36
CA GLU A 46 -9.33 17.55 4.74
C GLU A 46 -7.83 17.23 4.79
N ASN A 47 -7.50 15.99 5.15
CA ASN A 47 -6.13 15.46 5.21
C ASN A 47 -5.65 14.94 3.85
N SER A 48 -5.92 15.71 2.79
CA SER A 48 -5.54 15.35 1.44
C SER A 48 -5.02 16.55 0.64
N THR A 49 -4.24 16.27 -0.40
CA THR A 49 -3.68 17.31 -1.28
C THR A 49 -3.55 16.81 -2.72
N GLU A 50 -3.70 17.71 -3.69
CA GLU A 50 -3.45 17.44 -5.11
C GLU A 50 -1.96 17.64 -5.48
N LEU A 51 -1.11 18.00 -4.51
CA LEU A 51 0.33 18.20 -4.73
C LEU A 51 1.01 16.88 -5.07
N PRO A 52 1.86 16.84 -6.11
CA PRO A 52 2.49 15.61 -6.56
C PRO A 52 3.38 15.00 -5.47
N LEU A 53 3.30 13.68 -5.34
CA LEU A 53 4.19 12.89 -4.51
C LEU A 53 5.66 13.02 -4.98
N PRO A 54 6.64 12.89 -4.07
CA PRO A 54 8.04 12.96 -4.43
C PRO A 54 8.42 11.75 -5.27
N GLN A 55 9.52 11.86 -6.01
CA GLN A 55 10.11 10.74 -6.75
C GLN A 55 11.55 10.57 -6.26
N PRO A 56 11.92 9.40 -5.71
CA PRO A 56 11.10 8.20 -5.51
C PRO A 56 10.00 8.38 -4.45
N ASN A 57 9.02 7.48 -4.45
CA ASN A 57 7.85 7.47 -3.55
C ASN A 57 7.85 6.20 -2.68
N TRP A 58 8.79 6.12 -1.73
CA TRP A 58 8.98 4.96 -0.86
C TRP A 58 8.41 5.20 0.53
N LYS A 59 8.65 6.37 1.12
CA LYS A 59 8.14 6.74 2.45
C LYS A 59 7.92 8.26 2.52
N PRO A 60 7.01 8.80 1.71
CA PRO A 60 6.71 10.22 1.70
C PRO A 60 5.96 10.66 2.97
N VAL A 61 6.27 11.87 3.44
CA VAL A 61 5.60 12.55 4.54
C VAL A 61 5.19 13.95 4.09
N PHE A 62 3.94 14.33 4.33
CA PHE A 62 3.42 15.66 4.08
C PHE A 62 3.72 16.57 5.28
N GLN A 63 4.62 17.53 5.09
CA GLN A 63 5.04 18.47 6.12
C GLN A 63 5.33 19.83 5.49
N ASP A 64 5.03 20.90 6.22
CA ASP A 64 5.23 22.29 5.75
C ASP A 64 4.60 22.57 4.37
N GLY A 65 3.43 21.98 4.10
CA GLY A 65 2.67 22.18 2.87
C GLY A 65 3.26 21.50 1.63
N LYS A 66 4.16 20.52 1.78
CA LYS A 66 4.74 19.74 0.68
C LYS A 66 5.03 18.30 1.08
N TRP A 67 5.16 17.44 0.08
CA TRP A 67 5.67 16.08 0.29
C TRP A 67 7.19 16.05 0.37
N VAL A 68 7.71 15.24 1.29
CA VAL A 68 9.14 14.99 1.50
C VAL A 68 9.36 13.47 1.56
N GLU A 69 10.32 12.95 0.79
CA GLU A 69 10.74 11.55 0.92
C GLU A 69 11.61 11.39 2.18
N THR A 70 11.28 10.43 3.03
CA THR A 70 11.87 10.27 4.37
C THR A 70 12.46 8.90 4.66
N ILE A 71 12.41 7.98 3.69
CA ILE A 71 13.07 6.69 3.81
C ILE A 71 14.57 6.85 4.10
N THR A 72 15.08 6.09 5.05
CA THR A 72 16.53 6.10 5.33
C THR A 72 17.28 5.18 4.38
N GLN A 73 18.61 5.34 4.31
CA GLN A 73 19.43 4.44 3.50
C GLN A 73 19.34 2.99 4.02
N GLU A 74 19.29 2.80 5.33
CA GLU A 74 19.15 1.47 5.93
C GLU A 74 17.80 0.83 5.55
N GLU A 75 16.70 1.57 5.63
CA GLU A 75 15.38 1.07 5.22
C GLU A 75 15.35 0.76 3.72
N LEU A 76 16.00 1.60 2.91
CA LEU A 76 16.12 1.38 1.48
C LEU A 76 16.97 0.14 1.15
N ASP A 77 18.06 -0.08 1.89
CA ASP A 77 18.91 -1.26 1.74
C ASP A 77 18.13 -2.53 2.10
N GLU A 78 17.33 -2.52 3.17
CA GLU A 78 16.43 -3.62 3.53
C GLU A 78 15.40 -3.92 2.44
N LEU A 79 14.79 -2.88 1.85
CA LEU A 79 13.84 -3.01 0.74
C LEU A 79 14.47 -3.65 -0.50
N ASN A 80 15.76 -3.39 -0.73
CA ASN A 80 16.51 -3.91 -1.87
C ASN A 80 17.19 -5.26 -1.59
N LYS A 81 17.10 -5.80 -0.36
CA LYS A 81 17.65 -7.13 -0.09
C LYS A 81 16.96 -8.18 -0.96
N PRO A 82 17.72 -9.12 -1.55
CA PRO A 82 17.12 -10.25 -2.23
C PRO A 82 16.24 -11.01 -1.22
N LYS A 83 14.97 -11.20 -1.57
CA LYS A 83 14.07 -12.05 -0.77
C LYS A 83 14.72 -13.42 -0.65
N PRO A 84 14.74 -14.04 0.56
CA PRO A 84 15.17 -15.42 0.70
C PRO A 84 14.43 -16.26 -0.34
N GLN A 85 15.17 -17.08 -1.10
CA GLN A 85 14.50 -18.03 -1.99
C GLN A 85 13.63 -18.92 -1.10
N GLU A 86 12.34 -18.98 -1.39
CA GLU A 86 11.51 -20.02 -0.81
C GLU A 86 12.13 -21.37 -1.19
N PRO A 87 12.25 -22.32 -0.25
CA PRO A 87 12.75 -23.63 -0.56
C PRO A 87 11.90 -24.20 -1.69
N THR A 88 12.58 -24.76 -2.69
CA THR A 88 11.93 -25.39 -3.83
C THR A 88 11.03 -26.53 -3.34
N GLU A 89 10.02 -26.91 -4.13
CA GLU A 89 9.17 -28.06 -3.80
C GLU A 89 10.00 -29.34 -3.58
N LEU A 90 11.12 -29.49 -4.28
CA LEU A 90 12.06 -30.60 -4.09
C LEU A 90 12.75 -30.57 -2.72
N GLU A 91 13.17 -29.40 -2.25
CA GLU A 91 13.76 -29.26 -0.92
C GLU A 91 12.73 -29.53 0.18
N LYS A 92 11.51 -29.01 0.04
CA LYS A 92 10.39 -29.31 0.94
C LYS A 92 10.08 -30.81 0.97
N LEU A 93 10.11 -31.48 -0.18
CA LEU A 93 9.91 -32.93 -0.29
C LEU A 93 11.04 -33.70 0.40
N ARG A 94 12.30 -33.30 0.19
CA ARG A 94 13.46 -33.94 0.84
C ARG A 94 13.35 -33.84 2.36
N ASP A 95 13.06 -32.65 2.89
CA ASP A 95 12.97 -32.41 4.33
C ASP A 95 11.81 -33.20 4.95
N GLN A 96 10.66 -33.33 4.24
CA GLN A 96 9.55 -34.20 4.66
C GLN A 96 9.96 -35.68 4.69
N VAL A 97 10.68 -36.16 3.68
CA VAL A 97 11.17 -37.54 3.61
C VAL A 97 12.14 -37.83 4.76
N GLU A 98 13.08 -36.93 5.04
CA GLU A 98 14.05 -37.08 6.13
C GLU A 98 13.35 -37.11 7.50
N PHE A 99 12.38 -36.22 7.72
CA PHE A 99 11.57 -36.20 8.94
C PHE A 99 10.78 -37.50 9.14
N LEU A 100 10.13 -38.01 8.08
CA LEU A 100 9.39 -39.28 8.14
C LEU A 100 10.33 -40.47 8.36
N ALA A 101 11.48 -40.50 7.68
CA ALA A 101 12.47 -41.57 7.84
C ALA A 101 12.98 -41.66 9.29
N LYS A 102 13.21 -40.51 9.93
CA LYS A 102 13.59 -40.44 11.35
C LYS A 102 12.50 -41.00 12.26
N GLN A 103 11.25 -40.59 12.06
CA GLN A 103 10.12 -41.11 12.85
C GLN A 103 9.97 -42.63 12.70
N VAL A 104 10.15 -43.17 11.49
CA VAL A 104 10.10 -44.61 11.26
C VAL A 104 11.24 -45.31 11.99
N ALA A 105 12.46 -44.78 11.94
CA ALA A 105 13.61 -45.35 12.66
C ALA A 105 13.40 -45.38 14.18
N ASP A 106 12.90 -44.28 14.76
CA ASP A 106 12.62 -44.19 16.20
C ASP A 106 11.54 -45.20 16.64
N LEU A 107 10.51 -45.42 15.82
CA LEU A 107 9.46 -46.43 16.07
C LEU A 107 9.97 -47.87 15.95
N GLU A 108 10.89 -48.15 15.03
CA GLU A 108 11.49 -49.48 14.89
C GLU A 108 12.45 -49.79 16.06
N LEU A 109 13.22 -48.81 16.52
CA LEU A 109 14.09 -48.96 17.72
C LEU A 109 13.27 -49.20 19.00
N GLY A 110 12.15 -48.50 19.18
CA GLY A 110 11.25 -48.67 20.32
C GLY A 110 10.47 -49.99 20.36
N LYS A 111 10.51 -50.82 19.30
CA LYS A 111 9.87 -52.16 19.24
C LYS A 111 10.81 -53.29 19.64
N THR A 112 12.10 -53.01 19.86
CA THR A 112 13.14 -54.02 20.16
C THR A 112 13.53 -54.13 21.63
N GLU A 113 12.80 -53.48 22.54
CA GLU A 113 12.87 -53.66 24.01
C GLU A 113 11.65 -54.43 24.54
#